data_AF-A0A349D797-F1
#
_entry.id   AF-A0A349D797-F1
#
_cell.length_a   1.000
_cell.length_b   1.000
_cell.length_c   1.000
_cell.angle_alpha   90.00
_cell.angle_beta   90.00
_cell.angle_gamma   90.00
#
_symmetry.space_group_name_H-M   'P 1'
#
loop_
_entity.id
_entity.type
_entity.pdbx_description
1 polymer ?
#
loop_
_entity_poly.entity_id
_entity_poly.type
_entity_poly.pdbx_seq_one_letter_code
_entity_poly.pdbx_strand_id
1 'polypeptide(L)'
;PTEAEWEYAAYGLIGNSLGERVIERRLWPWNGHALRNPEEKYIGEMLANFKRGRGDNMGTAGKLNDNADITNPVYAYWPNDYGLYNMAGNVSEWVMDIYRPLSLDDDDDFRPFRGNVFTALEFDEEGYLMEKDSLGHIPRRTVSEEENIGRRNYQRADNINHLDGDYSSHIDASHWSPSYEDGEEAPESDYMYEYGQKSLINDNVRVFKGGSWNDRAYFMNPGTRRFLEENLETSYLGFRCAMDRVGSPVGLGGRR
;
A
#
# COMPACT_ATOMS: atom_id res chain seq x y z
N PRO A 1 -1.61 5.56 -2.16
CA PRO A 1 -2.69 4.65 -2.63
C PRO A 1 -2.96 3.62 -1.54
N THR A 2 -4.15 3.01 -1.51
CA THR A 2 -4.35 1.78 -0.74
C THR A 2 -3.57 0.62 -1.38
N GLU A 3 -3.35 -0.45 -0.64
CA GLU A 3 -2.75 -1.70 -1.13
C GLU A 3 -3.52 -2.23 -2.35
N ALA A 4 -4.86 -2.26 -2.25
CA ALA A 4 -5.73 -2.72 -3.32
C ALA A 4 -5.66 -1.82 -4.57
N GLU A 5 -5.65 -0.50 -4.40
CA GLU A 5 -5.48 0.45 -5.52
C GLU A 5 -4.13 0.29 -6.20
N TRP A 6 -3.06 0.14 -5.40
CA TRP A 6 -1.71 -0.03 -5.91
C TRP A 6 -1.59 -1.32 -6.72
N GLU A 7 -2.13 -2.43 -6.23
CA GLU A 7 -2.08 -3.74 -6.90
C GLU A 7 -2.89 -3.74 -8.19
N TYR A 8 -4.11 -3.19 -8.15
CA TYR A 8 -4.94 -2.99 -9.34
C TYR A 8 -4.22 -2.16 -10.41
N ALA A 9 -3.60 -1.06 -9.98
CA ALA A 9 -2.83 -0.18 -10.86
C ALA A 9 -1.58 -0.87 -11.41
N ALA A 10 -0.90 -1.71 -10.63
CA ALA A 10 0.31 -2.41 -11.04
C ALA A 10 0.03 -3.47 -12.11
N TYR A 11 -0.99 -4.31 -11.93
CA TYR A 11 -1.33 -5.34 -12.92
C TYR A 11 -1.78 -4.74 -14.26
N GLY A 12 -2.52 -3.63 -14.24
CA GLY A 12 -2.88 -2.91 -15.47
C GLY A 12 -3.57 -3.79 -16.51
N LEU A 13 -4.70 -4.42 -16.19
CA LEU A 13 -5.28 -5.50 -17.01
C LEU A 13 -6.12 -5.02 -18.22
N ILE A 14 -6.09 -3.73 -18.59
CA ILE A 14 -6.90 -3.19 -19.70
C ILE A 14 -6.64 -3.97 -21.00
N GLY A 15 -5.38 -4.15 -21.39
CA GLY A 15 -4.99 -4.82 -22.62
C GLY A 15 -5.24 -6.34 -22.61
N ASN A 16 -5.44 -6.92 -21.43
CA ASN A 16 -5.72 -8.36 -21.26
C ASN A 16 -7.21 -8.67 -21.05
N SER A 17 -8.05 -7.62 -21.08
CA SER A 17 -9.50 -7.73 -20.96
C SER A 17 -10.16 -7.75 -22.34
N LEU A 18 -10.98 -8.76 -22.61
CA LEU A 18 -11.82 -8.83 -23.82
C LEU A 18 -13.26 -9.10 -23.40
N GLY A 19 -14.15 -8.14 -23.67
CA GLY A 19 -15.56 -8.24 -23.28
C GLY A 19 -15.73 -8.43 -21.77
N GLU A 20 -15.00 -7.63 -20.96
CA GLU A 20 -14.98 -7.68 -19.49
C GLU A 20 -14.38 -8.95 -18.87
N ARG A 21 -13.93 -9.91 -19.70
CA ARG A 21 -13.24 -11.11 -19.22
C ARG A 21 -11.73 -10.93 -19.31
N VAL A 22 -11.04 -11.13 -18.20
CA VAL A 22 -9.57 -11.26 -18.17
C VAL A 22 -9.21 -12.59 -18.82
N ILE A 23 -8.60 -12.52 -20.01
CA ILE A 23 -8.20 -13.73 -20.75
C ILE A 23 -6.90 -14.30 -20.18
N GLU A 24 -5.96 -13.41 -19.83
CA GLU A 24 -4.64 -13.78 -19.35
C GLU A 24 -4.30 -12.97 -18.10
N ARG A 25 -4.04 -13.68 -17.00
CA ARG A 25 -3.54 -13.08 -15.76
C ARG A 25 -2.06 -12.77 -15.89
N ARG A 26 -1.62 -11.67 -15.28
CA ARG A 26 -0.21 -11.29 -15.25
C ARG A 26 0.42 -11.68 -13.92
N LEU A 27 1.69 -12.08 -13.98
CA LEU A 27 2.52 -12.28 -12.78
C LEU A 27 3.25 -10.98 -12.40
N TRP A 28 3.56 -10.16 -13.41
CA TRP A 28 4.29 -8.90 -13.30
C TRP A 28 3.42 -7.75 -13.84
N PRO A 29 3.85 -6.48 -13.73
CA PRO A 29 3.19 -5.35 -14.41
C PRO A 29 3.20 -5.40 -15.96
N TRP A 30 3.67 -6.50 -16.55
CA TRP A 30 3.76 -6.75 -18.00
C TRP A 30 3.28 -8.16 -18.33
N ASN A 31 3.13 -8.45 -19.63
CA ASN A 31 2.68 -9.74 -20.13
C ASN A 31 3.77 -10.81 -20.12
N GLY A 32 3.36 -12.06 -19.85
CA GLY A 32 4.23 -13.22 -19.80
C GLY A 32 4.85 -13.48 -18.42
N HIS A 33 5.64 -14.55 -18.35
CA HIS A 33 6.28 -15.02 -17.12
C HIS A 33 7.77 -14.61 -17.04
N ALA A 34 8.35 -14.19 -18.17
CA ALA A 34 9.76 -13.85 -18.27
C ALA A 34 10.04 -12.44 -17.71
N LEU A 35 11.25 -12.27 -17.17
CA LEU A 35 11.78 -10.98 -16.68
C LEU A 35 12.50 -10.19 -17.79
N ARG A 36 12.62 -10.79 -18.98
CA ARG A 36 13.32 -10.22 -20.12
C ARG A 36 12.34 -9.94 -21.24
N ASN A 37 12.61 -8.88 -22.00
CA ASN A 37 11.80 -8.48 -23.13
C ASN A 37 11.91 -9.53 -24.26
N PRO A 38 10.77 -10.08 -24.75
CA PRO A 38 10.76 -11.04 -25.85
C PRO A 38 10.78 -10.38 -27.24
N GLU A 39 10.57 -9.06 -27.35
CA GLU A 39 10.55 -8.35 -28.62
C GLU A 39 11.93 -8.38 -29.28
N GLU A 40 11.98 -8.67 -30.58
CA GLU A 40 13.24 -8.85 -31.33
C GLU A 40 14.21 -7.67 -31.19
N LYS A 41 13.68 -6.45 -31.13
CA LYS A 41 14.47 -5.22 -30.99
C LYS A 41 15.15 -5.10 -29.62
N TYR A 42 14.54 -5.63 -28.57
CA TYR A 42 14.95 -5.48 -27.17
C TYR A 42 15.26 -6.83 -26.52
N ILE A 43 15.51 -7.85 -27.35
CA ILE A 43 15.53 -9.23 -26.91
C ILE A 43 16.56 -9.44 -25.81
N GLY A 44 16.09 -9.95 -24.68
CA GLY A 44 16.95 -10.23 -23.54
C GLY A 44 17.25 -9.03 -22.66
N GLU A 45 16.79 -7.81 -22.94
CA GLU A 45 16.86 -6.69 -21.99
C GLU A 45 15.95 -6.97 -20.79
N MET A 46 16.33 -6.51 -19.59
CA MET A 46 15.47 -6.64 -18.41
C MET A 46 14.30 -5.67 -18.50
N LEU A 47 13.15 -6.10 -17.99
CA LEU A 47 11.91 -5.30 -17.96
C LEU A 47 11.78 -4.42 -16.70
N ALA A 48 12.66 -4.60 -15.73
CA ALA A 48 12.66 -3.89 -14.46
C ALA A 48 14.07 -3.82 -13.87
N ASN A 49 14.26 -2.88 -12.94
CA ASN A 49 15.48 -2.73 -12.15
C ASN A 49 15.38 -3.53 -10.83
N PHE A 50 16.11 -4.64 -10.72
CA PHE A 50 16.05 -5.52 -9.55
C PHE A 50 17.30 -6.39 -9.40
N LYS A 51 17.46 -6.98 -8.22
CA LYS A 51 18.58 -7.86 -7.92
C LYS A 51 18.37 -9.26 -8.47
N ARG A 52 19.23 -9.67 -9.40
CA ARG A 52 19.12 -10.98 -10.07
C ARG A 52 19.57 -12.15 -9.22
N GLY A 53 20.60 -11.95 -8.40
CA GLY A 53 21.25 -13.03 -7.68
C GLY A 53 22.14 -12.56 -6.55
N ARG A 54 22.73 -13.51 -5.83
CA ARG A 54 23.71 -13.20 -4.78
C ARG A 54 24.95 -12.57 -5.45
N GLY A 55 25.22 -11.31 -5.16
CA GLY A 55 26.36 -10.57 -5.72
C GLY A 55 26.17 -10.08 -7.16
N ASP A 56 25.03 -10.35 -7.80
CA ASP A 56 24.70 -9.85 -9.14
C ASP A 56 23.65 -8.72 -9.01
N ASN A 57 24.15 -7.49 -8.91
CA ASN A 57 23.35 -6.26 -8.82
C ASN A 57 23.29 -5.46 -10.13
N MET A 58 24.09 -5.81 -11.15
CA MET A 58 24.22 -5.04 -12.41
C MET A 58 24.45 -5.89 -13.65
N GLY A 59 24.71 -7.19 -13.49
CA GLY A 59 25.08 -8.09 -14.58
C GLY A 59 26.56 -8.28 -14.79
N THR A 60 26.89 -8.71 -16.00
CA THR A 60 28.26 -9.02 -16.41
C THR A 60 28.83 -7.84 -17.20
N ALA A 61 30.13 -7.56 -17.01
CA ALA A 61 30.82 -6.48 -17.71
C ALA A 61 30.58 -6.53 -19.23
N GLY A 62 30.26 -5.38 -19.84
CA GLY A 62 30.01 -5.22 -21.28
C GLY A 62 28.54 -5.18 -21.69
N LYS A 63 27.62 -5.69 -20.86
CA LYS A 63 26.16 -5.48 -20.99
C LYS A 63 25.54 -5.38 -19.60
N LEU A 64 25.43 -4.15 -19.08
CA LEU A 64 24.67 -3.89 -17.86
C LEU A 64 23.20 -4.28 -18.10
N ASN A 65 22.59 -5.02 -17.19
CA ASN A 65 21.27 -5.64 -17.46
C ASN A 65 20.12 -4.62 -17.48
N ASP A 66 20.23 -3.63 -16.60
CA ASP A 66 19.30 -2.59 -16.20
C ASP A 66 19.92 -1.19 -16.34
N ASN A 67 21.23 -1.13 -16.59
CA ASN A 67 22.03 0.09 -16.70
C ASN A 67 21.97 0.98 -15.44
N ALA A 68 21.71 0.40 -14.27
CA ALA A 68 21.69 1.10 -12.99
C ALA A 68 22.27 0.21 -11.87
N ASP A 69 23.13 0.77 -11.02
CA ASP A 69 23.72 0.12 -9.85
C ASP A 69 22.82 0.18 -8.61
N ILE A 70 21.98 1.21 -8.55
CA ILE A 70 20.97 1.45 -7.53
C ILE A 70 19.65 1.82 -8.21
N THR A 71 19.13 3.04 -8.02
CA THR A 71 17.95 3.52 -8.70
C THR A 71 18.22 3.90 -10.15
N ASN A 72 17.17 3.81 -10.97
CA ASN A 72 17.12 4.23 -12.36
C ASN A 72 16.09 5.39 -12.46
N PRO A 73 16.24 6.32 -13.43
CA PRO A 73 15.21 7.31 -13.76
C PRO A 73 13.76 6.80 -13.69
N VAL A 74 12.86 7.63 -13.17
CA VAL A 74 11.45 7.25 -12.90
C VAL A 74 10.65 6.87 -14.15
N TYR A 75 11.11 7.26 -15.35
CA TYR A 75 10.54 6.90 -16.65
C TYR A 75 11.37 5.86 -17.42
N ALA A 76 12.27 5.15 -16.73
CA ALA A 76 12.95 4.00 -17.29
C ALA A 76 11.98 2.81 -17.46
N TYR A 77 12.35 1.90 -18.35
CA TYR A 77 11.56 0.72 -18.75
C TYR A 77 10.23 1.07 -19.43
N TRP A 78 9.49 0.02 -19.79
CA TRP A 78 8.20 0.15 -20.45
C TRP A 78 7.10 0.39 -19.41
N PRO A 79 6.16 1.31 -19.69
CA PRO A 79 5.01 1.48 -18.82
C PRO A 79 4.06 0.28 -18.93
N ASN A 80 3.26 0.06 -17.90
CA ASN A 80 2.11 -0.84 -18.00
C ASN A 80 0.95 -0.19 -18.78
N ASP A 81 -0.17 -0.90 -18.89
CA ASP A 81 -1.34 -0.48 -19.69
C ASP A 81 -1.97 0.84 -19.23
N TYR A 82 -1.75 1.25 -17.99
CA TYR A 82 -2.20 2.54 -17.45
C TYR A 82 -1.18 3.67 -17.67
N GLY A 83 -0.05 3.39 -18.33
CA GLY A 83 1.03 4.36 -18.48
C GLY A 83 1.90 4.50 -17.22
N LEU A 84 1.81 3.56 -16.26
CA LEU A 84 2.58 3.61 -15.03
C LEU A 84 3.93 2.93 -15.21
N TYR A 85 4.98 3.64 -14.85
CA TYR A 85 6.37 3.18 -14.92
C TYR A 85 6.82 2.65 -13.56
N ASN A 86 7.76 1.70 -13.60
CA ASN A 86 8.47 1.17 -12.44
C ASN A 86 7.53 0.67 -11.32
N MET A 87 6.38 0.08 -11.67
CA MET A 87 5.52 -0.62 -10.70
C MET A 87 6.17 -1.90 -10.15
N ALA A 88 7.22 -2.39 -10.81
CA ALA A 88 8.05 -3.51 -10.39
C ALA A 88 9.52 -3.07 -10.41
N GLY A 89 10.19 -3.24 -9.27
CA GLY A 89 11.58 -2.88 -9.09
C GLY A 89 11.80 -1.37 -8.92
N ASN A 90 13.04 -0.95 -9.11
CA ASN A 90 13.54 0.39 -8.81
C ASN A 90 13.46 0.70 -7.31
N VAL A 91 12.32 1.16 -6.80
CA VAL A 91 12.10 1.36 -5.37
C VAL A 91 10.81 0.66 -4.98
N SER A 92 10.79 0.11 -3.78
CA SER A 92 9.52 -0.28 -3.19
C SER A 92 8.74 0.96 -2.81
N GLU A 93 7.42 0.81 -2.74
CA GLU A 93 6.54 1.95 -2.55
C GLU A 93 5.61 1.72 -1.37
N TRP A 94 5.59 2.70 -0.46
CA TRP A 94 4.61 2.75 0.63
C TRP A 94 3.18 2.77 0.10
N VAL A 95 2.31 2.02 0.78
CA VAL A 95 0.86 2.12 0.66
C VAL A 95 0.26 2.55 2.00
N MET A 96 -1.00 2.98 1.99
CA MET A 96 -1.66 3.49 3.20
C MET A 96 -1.95 2.40 4.23
N ASP A 97 -2.07 1.15 3.79
CA ASP A 97 -2.54 0.05 4.61
C ASP A 97 -1.58 -0.34 5.73
N ILE A 98 -2.16 -0.63 6.89
CA ILE A 98 -1.47 -1.23 8.04
C ILE A 98 -1.29 -2.73 7.78
N TYR A 99 -0.08 -3.22 8.03
CA TYR A 99 0.22 -4.62 7.83
C TYR A 99 -0.38 -5.48 8.94
N ARG A 100 -1.15 -6.49 8.55
CA ARG A 100 -1.48 -7.66 9.36
C ARG A 100 -1.18 -8.97 8.62
N PRO A 101 -0.82 -10.05 9.31
CA PRO A 101 -0.56 -11.33 8.64
C PRO A 101 -1.80 -11.91 7.95
N LEU A 102 -2.98 -11.70 8.53
CA LEU A 102 -4.24 -12.31 8.11
C LEU A 102 -5.14 -11.38 7.29
N SER A 103 -4.68 -10.17 6.89
CA SER A 103 -5.51 -9.24 6.10
C SER A 103 -6.13 -9.93 4.89
N LEU A 104 -5.36 -10.72 4.14
CA LEU A 104 -5.85 -11.38 2.92
C LEU A 104 -6.99 -12.40 3.15
N ASP A 105 -7.14 -12.91 4.37
CA ASP A 105 -8.20 -13.86 4.74
C ASP A 105 -9.40 -13.14 5.38
N ASP A 106 -9.16 -11.99 6.03
CA ASP A 106 -10.15 -11.24 6.82
C ASP A 106 -10.76 -10.03 6.08
N ASP A 107 -10.22 -9.68 4.92
CA ASP A 107 -10.57 -8.48 4.17
C ASP A 107 -11.94 -8.57 3.47
N ASP A 108 -12.64 -7.44 3.40
CA ASP A 108 -13.87 -7.29 2.62
C ASP A 108 -13.61 -7.38 1.09
N ASP A 109 -14.59 -7.88 0.34
CA ASP A 109 -14.47 -8.11 -1.11
C ASP A 109 -14.27 -6.80 -1.91
N PHE A 110 -14.85 -5.69 -1.45
CA PHE A 110 -14.80 -4.42 -2.19
C PHE A 110 -13.79 -3.44 -1.62
N ARG A 111 -12.64 -3.29 -2.31
CA ARG A 111 -11.57 -2.31 -1.98
C ARG A 111 -11.19 -2.35 -0.50
N PRO A 112 -10.71 -3.50 0.00
CA PRO A 112 -10.33 -3.59 1.39
C PRO A 112 -9.25 -2.56 1.70
N PHE A 113 -9.39 -1.93 2.86
CA PHE A 113 -8.44 -0.97 3.39
C PHE A 113 -8.34 -1.15 4.90
N ARG A 114 -7.12 -1.37 5.37
CA ARG A 114 -6.82 -1.48 6.81
C ARG A 114 -6.01 -0.30 7.28
N GLY A 115 -6.49 0.40 8.30
CA GLY A 115 -5.92 1.68 8.75
C GLY A 115 -6.99 2.76 8.91
N ASN A 116 -8.22 2.36 9.24
CA ASN A 116 -9.37 3.26 9.27
C ASN A 116 -9.32 4.18 10.48
N VAL A 117 -9.02 5.45 10.23
CA VAL A 117 -9.18 6.55 11.18
C VAL A 117 -10.26 7.48 10.67
N PHE A 118 -11.39 7.52 11.37
CA PHE A 118 -12.54 8.33 10.98
C PHE A 118 -12.34 9.79 11.39
N THR A 119 -12.42 10.68 10.39
CA THR A 119 -12.23 12.12 10.59
C THR A 119 -13.43 12.94 10.13
N ALA A 120 -13.80 13.93 10.92
CA ALA A 120 -14.79 14.96 10.60
C ALA A 120 -14.11 16.24 10.13
N LEU A 121 -14.82 17.03 9.32
CA LEU A 121 -14.39 18.38 8.96
C LEU A 121 -14.40 19.26 10.22
N GLU A 122 -13.40 20.12 10.36
CA GLU A 122 -13.40 21.10 11.43
C GLU A 122 -14.17 22.36 11.01
N PHE A 123 -14.95 22.88 11.96
CA PHE A 123 -15.73 24.11 11.83
C PHE A 123 -15.21 25.12 12.86
N ASP A 124 -15.28 26.40 12.54
CA ASP A 124 -14.98 27.48 13.48
C ASP A 124 -16.08 27.63 14.56
N GLU A 125 -15.86 28.53 15.53
CA GLU A 125 -16.81 28.78 16.63
C GLU A 125 -18.16 29.32 16.10
N GLU A 126 -18.19 29.91 14.91
CA GLU A 126 -19.37 30.39 14.21
C GLU A 126 -20.06 29.33 13.33
N GLY A 127 -19.50 28.12 13.21
CA GLY A 127 -20.07 26.99 12.45
C GLY A 127 -19.78 27.02 10.94
N TYR A 128 -18.90 27.88 10.47
CA TYR A 128 -18.37 27.84 9.10
C TYR A 128 -17.20 26.86 9.00
N LEU A 129 -17.03 26.28 7.81
CA LEU A 129 -15.92 25.38 7.54
C LEU A 129 -14.61 26.16 7.62
N MET A 130 -13.65 25.67 8.40
CA MET A 130 -12.36 26.35 8.54
C MET A 130 -11.67 26.53 7.19
N GLU A 131 -10.93 27.64 7.08
CA GLU A 131 -10.12 27.91 5.90
C GLU A 131 -9.08 26.82 5.68
N LYS A 132 -8.66 26.67 4.42
CA LYS A 132 -7.66 25.68 4.05
C LYS A 132 -6.34 25.94 4.78
N ASP A 133 -5.66 24.87 5.16
CA ASP A 133 -4.33 24.96 5.75
C ASP A 133 -3.30 25.52 4.75
N SER A 134 -2.07 25.77 5.22
CA SER A 134 -0.95 26.25 4.39
C SER A 134 -0.60 25.32 3.22
N LEU A 135 -1.07 24.07 3.25
CA LEU A 135 -0.86 23.04 2.22
C LEU A 135 -2.09 22.92 1.28
N GLY A 136 -3.15 23.70 1.50
CA GLY A 136 -4.37 23.71 0.72
C GLY A 136 -5.39 22.63 1.08
N HIS A 137 -5.16 21.87 2.16
CA HIS A 137 -6.09 20.88 2.67
C HIS A 137 -7.19 21.52 3.53
N ILE A 138 -8.35 20.87 3.57
CA ILE A 138 -9.42 21.27 4.49
C ILE A 138 -9.10 20.66 5.85
N PRO A 139 -9.09 21.43 6.95
CA PRO A 139 -8.80 20.91 8.29
C PRO A 139 -9.79 19.81 8.69
N ARG A 140 -9.27 18.74 9.29
CA ARG A 140 -10.05 17.59 9.74
C ARG A 140 -9.59 17.22 11.15
N ARG A 141 -10.56 16.90 12.01
CA ARG A 141 -10.33 16.30 13.34
C ARG A 141 -10.81 14.87 13.38
N THR A 142 -10.32 14.09 14.34
CA THR A 142 -10.94 12.82 14.69
C THR A 142 -12.37 13.03 15.20
N VAL A 143 -13.25 12.09 14.87
CA VAL A 143 -14.66 12.10 15.34
C VAL A 143 -14.71 11.86 16.84
N SER A 144 -15.60 12.54 17.59
CA SER A 144 -15.75 12.23 19.01
C SER A 144 -16.69 11.03 19.20
N GLU A 145 -16.56 10.33 20.34
CA GLU A 145 -17.46 9.23 20.67
C GLU A 145 -18.91 9.71 20.83
N GLU A 146 -19.14 10.93 21.34
CA GLU A 146 -20.50 11.46 21.50
C GLU A 146 -21.21 11.67 20.16
N GLU A 147 -20.47 12.07 19.13
CA GLU A 147 -20.99 12.20 17.76
C GLU A 147 -21.37 10.85 17.14
N ASN A 148 -20.79 9.76 17.65
CA ASN A 148 -20.92 8.41 17.10
C ASN A 148 -21.97 7.53 17.80
N ILE A 149 -22.54 7.96 18.93
CA ILE A 149 -23.50 7.15 19.74
C ILE A 149 -24.66 6.60 18.90
N GLY A 150 -25.14 7.37 17.91
CA GLY A 150 -26.25 6.98 17.03
C GLY A 150 -25.84 6.27 15.74
N ARG A 151 -24.55 6.09 15.49
CA ARG A 151 -24.03 5.51 14.25
C ARG A 151 -24.00 3.98 14.34
N ARG A 152 -24.25 3.32 13.21
CA ARG A 152 -24.25 1.85 13.11
C ARG A 152 -22.93 1.25 12.68
N ASN A 153 -22.05 2.05 12.08
CA ASN A 153 -20.84 1.59 11.41
C ASN A 153 -19.60 1.62 12.32
N TYR A 154 -19.35 2.72 13.02
CA TYR A 154 -18.25 2.85 13.98
C TYR A 154 -18.69 3.66 15.19
N GLN A 155 -18.07 3.37 16.33
CA GLN A 155 -18.30 4.06 17.60
C GLN A 155 -17.09 4.92 18.01
N ARG A 156 -15.88 4.47 17.69
CA ARG A 156 -14.61 5.17 17.93
C ARG A 156 -14.05 5.76 16.63
N ALA A 157 -13.15 6.74 16.77
CA ALA A 157 -12.47 7.36 15.64
C ALA A 157 -11.38 6.46 15.08
N ASP A 158 -10.53 5.94 15.97
CA ASP A 158 -9.47 5.02 15.61
C ASP A 158 -10.01 3.58 15.68
N ASN A 159 -10.06 2.94 14.51
CA ASN A 159 -10.46 1.54 14.35
C ASN A 159 -9.36 0.75 13.61
N ILE A 160 -8.08 1.17 13.69
CA ILE A 160 -6.98 0.51 12.99
C ILE A 160 -6.85 -0.98 13.39
N ASN A 161 -7.03 -1.27 14.68
CA ASN A 161 -6.88 -2.58 15.31
C ASN A 161 -8.20 -3.35 15.49
N HIS A 162 -9.29 -2.91 14.85
CA HIS A 162 -10.60 -3.53 15.02
C HIS A 162 -10.55 -5.05 14.75
N LEU A 163 -11.08 -5.84 15.69
CA LEU A 163 -11.06 -7.32 15.71
C LEU A 163 -9.67 -7.97 15.67
N ASP A 164 -8.60 -7.21 15.89
CA ASP A 164 -7.21 -7.69 15.80
C ASP A 164 -6.30 -6.87 16.72
N GLY A 165 -6.62 -6.93 18.02
CA GLY A 165 -5.90 -6.18 19.04
C GLY A 165 -6.66 -4.95 19.55
N ASP A 166 -7.96 -4.83 19.29
CA ASP A 166 -8.84 -3.93 20.04
C ASP A 166 -9.26 -4.53 21.38
N TYR A 167 -9.73 -3.69 22.31
CA TYR A 167 -10.16 -4.13 23.64
C TYR A 167 -11.08 -5.38 23.63
N SER A 168 -11.91 -5.53 22.60
CA SER A 168 -12.84 -6.65 22.46
C SER A 168 -12.23 -7.97 21.96
N SER A 169 -11.08 -7.89 21.28
CA SER A 169 -10.37 -9.01 20.66
C SER A 169 -9.06 -9.38 21.39
N HIS A 170 -8.74 -8.71 22.50
CA HIS A 170 -7.58 -9.01 23.33
C HIS A 170 -7.63 -10.43 23.93
N ILE A 171 -6.48 -11.11 23.91
CA ILE A 171 -6.33 -12.49 24.40
C ILE A 171 -6.02 -12.53 25.92
N ASP A 172 -5.44 -11.46 26.49
CA ASP A 172 -5.05 -11.45 27.92
C ASP A 172 -6.24 -11.08 28.84
N ALA A 173 -6.54 -11.97 29.77
CA ALA A 173 -7.58 -11.80 30.78
C ALA A 173 -7.21 -10.77 31.87
N SER A 174 -5.94 -10.38 31.99
CA SER A 174 -5.48 -9.39 32.98
C SER A 174 -6.13 -8.01 32.79
N HIS A 175 -6.60 -7.72 31.56
CA HIS A 175 -7.28 -6.49 31.13
C HIS A 175 -8.76 -6.40 31.51
N TRP A 176 -9.36 -7.51 31.94
CA TRP A 176 -10.70 -7.53 32.52
C TRP A 176 -10.67 -7.08 34.00
N SER A 177 -9.47 -6.80 34.54
CA SER A 177 -9.32 -6.18 35.84
C SER A 177 -9.76 -4.72 35.78
N PRO A 178 -10.58 -4.23 36.73
CA PRO A 178 -10.93 -2.81 36.85
C PRO A 178 -9.73 -1.87 37.07
N SER A 179 -8.54 -2.42 37.30
CA SER A 179 -7.28 -1.70 37.46
C SER A 179 -6.48 -1.57 36.15
N TYR A 180 -7.02 -2.01 35.02
CA TYR A 180 -6.39 -1.83 33.72
C TYR A 180 -6.56 -0.36 33.29
N GLU A 181 -5.47 0.39 33.35
CA GLU A 181 -5.39 1.71 32.71
C GLU A 181 -4.93 1.49 31.28
N ASP A 182 -5.78 1.89 30.34
CA ASP A 182 -5.44 1.96 28.92
C ASP A 182 -4.34 3.03 28.78
N GLY A 183 -3.09 2.59 28.78
CA GLY A 183 -1.97 3.50 28.74
C GLY A 183 -1.93 4.17 27.37
N GLU A 184 -2.14 5.49 27.32
CA GLU A 184 -2.03 6.31 26.11
C GLU A 184 -0.67 6.16 25.37
N GLU A 185 0.33 5.54 26.01
CA GLU A 185 1.68 5.37 25.48
C GLU A 185 1.90 4.10 24.63
N ALA A 186 1.00 3.10 24.66
CA ALA A 186 1.17 1.84 23.91
C ALA A 186 0.01 1.60 22.93
N PRO A 187 0.28 1.24 21.66
CA PRO A 187 -0.78 0.87 20.73
C PRO A 187 -1.56 -0.32 21.30
N GLU A 188 -2.89 -0.25 21.25
CA GLU A 188 -3.80 -1.28 21.80
C GLU A 188 -3.44 -2.70 21.28
N SER A 189 -2.86 -2.82 20.08
CA SER A 189 -2.44 -4.09 19.48
C SER A 189 -1.20 -4.77 20.11
N ASP A 190 -0.48 -4.14 21.03
CA ASP A 190 0.70 -4.72 21.70
C ASP A 190 0.39 -6.00 22.50
N TYR A 191 -0.86 -6.17 22.93
CA TYR A 191 -1.35 -7.37 23.63
C TYR A 191 -1.71 -8.52 22.69
N MET A 192 -1.89 -8.23 21.40
CA MET A 192 -2.06 -9.23 20.35
C MET A 192 -0.70 -9.60 19.74
N TYR A 193 0.17 -8.60 19.55
CA TYR A 193 1.49 -8.74 18.99
C TYR A 193 2.52 -8.24 19.99
N GLU A 194 3.32 -9.14 20.57
CA GLU A 194 4.44 -8.74 21.46
C GLU A 194 5.53 -7.99 20.67
N TYR A 195 5.29 -6.70 20.39
CA TYR A 195 6.12 -5.83 19.57
C TYR A 195 7.50 -5.61 20.23
N GLY A 196 8.55 -5.64 19.41
CA GLY A 196 9.94 -5.50 19.88
C GLY A 196 10.52 -6.72 20.60
N GLN A 197 9.69 -7.69 21.01
CA GLN A 197 10.15 -8.96 21.61
C GLN A 197 10.05 -10.12 20.63
N LYS A 198 8.85 -10.40 20.11
CA LYS A 198 8.58 -11.53 19.22
C LYS A 198 7.99 -11.11 17.87
N SER A 199 7.42 -9.91 17.79
CA SER A 199 6.79 -9.37 16.59
C SER A 199 7.34 -7.99 16.24
N LEU A 200 7.24 -7.64 14.95
CA LEU A 200 7.46 -6.29 14.42
C LEU A 200 6.14 -5.73 13.86
N ILE A 201 5.01 -6.18 14.42
CA ILE A 201 3.65 -5.83 13.97
C ILE A 201 2.99 -5.07 15.10
N ASN A 202 2.43 -3.91 14.78
CA ASN A 202 1.60 -3.07 15.65
C ASN A 202 0.76 -2.13 14.75
N ASP A 203 0.09 -1.15 15.35
CA ASP A 203 -0.77 -0.18 14.63
C ASP A 203 0.00 0.85 13.78
N ASN A 204 1.32 0.91 13.90
CA ASN A 204 2.19 1.87 13.20
C ASN A 204 3.00 1.24 12.06
N VAL A 205 2.77 -0.05 11.79
CA VAL A 205 3.51 -0.81 10.76
C VAL A 205 2.71 -0.79 9.45
N ARG A 206 3.29 -0.21 8.41
CA ARG A 206 2.65 -0.05 7.10
C ARG A 206 3.14 -1.06 6.08
N VAL A 207 2.30 -1.31 5.08
CA VAL A 207 2.63 -2.14 3.93
C VAL A 207 3.43 -1.33 2.90
N PHE A 208 4.38 -1.99 2.25
CA PHE A 208 5.03 -1.48 1.05
C PHE A 208 5.18 -2.59 0.00
N LYS A 209 5.14 -2.21 -1.29
CA LYS A 209 5.00 -3.15 -2.42
C LYS A 209 5.92 -2.81 -3.60
N GLY A 210 5.97 -3.69 -4.60
CA GLY A 210 6.65 -3.45 -5.89
C GLY A 210 8.11 -3.90 -5.99
N GLY A 211 8.77 -4.21 -4.87
CA GLY A 211 10.18 -4.62 -4.89
C GLY A 211 11.10 -3.44 -5.25
N SER A 212 12.41 -3.63 -5.16
CA SER A 212 13.39 -2.57 -5.40
C SER A 212 14.62 -3.09 -6.15
N TRP A 213 15.54 -2.19 -6.47
CA TRP A 213 16.85 -2.49 -7.03
C TRP A 213 17.65 -3.52 -6.19
N ASN A 214 17.41 -3.60 -4.87
CA ASN A 214 18.09 -4.56 -3.99
C ASN A 214 17.29 -5.87 -3.77
N ASP A 215 16.10 -5.99 -4.35
CA ASP A 215 15.21 -7.12 -4.13
C ASP A 215 15.24 -8.13 -5.24
N ARG A 216 14.98 -9.39 -4.87
CA ARG A 216 14.81 -10.46 -5.84
C ARG A 216 13.48 -10.34 -6.56
N ALA A 217 13.42 -10.92 -7.75
CA ALA A 217 12.25 -10.90 -8.61
C ALA A 217 10.95 -11.27 -7.90
N TYR A 218 10.95 -12.17 -6.91
CA TYR A 218 9.76 -12.50 -6.12
C TYR A 218 9.00 -11.25 -5.62
N PHE A 219 9.70 -10.26 -5.09
CA PHE A 219 9.09 -9.06 -4.52
C PHE A 219 8.58 -8.05 -5.56
N MET A 220 8.89 -8.27 -6.84
CA MET A 220 8.33 -7.46 -7.92
C MET A 220 6.90 -7.86 -8.30
N ASN A 221 6.41 -9.00 -7.79
CA ASN A 221 5.06 -9.45 -8.09
C ASN A 221 4.10 -8.54 -7.32
N PRO A 222 3.11 -7.91 -8.00
CA PRO A 222 2.19 -6.99 -7.33
C PRO A 222 1.45 -7.58 -6.13
N GLY A 223 1.19 -8.90 -6.12
CA GLY A 223 0.55 -9.59 -5.01
C GLY A 223 1.47 -9.82 -3.79
N THR A 224 2.75 -9.48 -3.86
CA THR A 224 3.66 -9.61 -2.71
C THR A 224 3.65 -8.36 -1.85
N ARG A 225 3.57 -8.58 -0.54
CA ARG A 225 3.56 -7.53 0.48
C ARG A 225 4.74 -7.67 1.42
N ARG A 226 5.27 -6.54 1.85
CA ARG A 226 6.24 -6.40 2.93
C ARG A 226 5.81 -5.26 3.83
N PHE A 227 6.48 -5.13 4.96
CA PHE A 227 6.10 -4.16 5.95
C PHE A 227 7.31 -3.60 6.69
N LEU A 228 7.14 -2.37 7.14
CA LEU A 228 8.11 -1.63 7.94
C LEU A 228 7.32 -0.61 8.78
N GLU A 229 7.87 -0.21 9.91
CA GLU A 229 7.31 0.88 10.70
C GLU A 229 7.32 2.20 9.93
N GLU A 230 6.25 2.97 10.07
CA GLU A 230 6.04 4.19 9.29
C GLU A 230 7.08 5.30 9.56
N ASN A 231 7.78 5.25 10.69
CA ASN A 231 8.84 6.20 11.07
C ASN A 231 10.24 5.77 10.60
N LEU A 232 10.38 4.57 10.00
CA LEU A 232 11.65 4.06 9.51
C LEU A 232 11.83 4.31 8.02
N GLU A 233 13.09 4.47 7.62
CA GLU A 233 13.49 4.73 6.25
C GLU A 233 14.52 3.71 5.77
N THR A 234 14.49 3.41 4.47
CA THR A 234 15.50 2.56 3.84
C THR A 234 15.88 3.14 2.47
N SER A 235 17.09 2.83 2.00
CA SER A 235 17.63 3.36 0.73
C SER A 235 16.92 2.86 -0.53
N TYR A 236 15.98 1.92 -0.39
CA TYR A 236 15.29 1.26 -1.49
C TYR A 236 13.76 1.43 -1.41
N LEU A 237 13.28 2.27 -0.51
CA LEU A 237 11.87 2.54 -0.25
C LEU A 237 11.54 3.99 -0.56
N GLY A 238 10.48 4.20 -1.35
CA GLY A 238 9.91 5.48 -1.72
C GLY A 238 8.39 5.40 -1.68
N PHE A 239 7.73 6.23 -2.48
CA PHE A 239 6.26 6.26 -2.55
C PHE A 239 5.78 6.83 -3.88
N ARG A 240 4.49 6.63 -4.15
CA ARG A 240 3.76 7.35 -5.19
C ARG A 240 2.44 7.89 -4.65
N CYS A 241 1.98 8.99 -5.24
CA CYS A 241 0.72 9.61 -4.86
C CYS A 241 -0.44 9.02 -5.68
N ALA A 242 -1.60 8.96 -5.07
CA ALA A 242 -2.87 8.68 -5.73
C ALA A 242 -3.86 9.80 -5.39
N MET A 243 -4.87 9.98 -6.23
CA MET A 243 -5.88 11.01 -6.03
C MET A 243 -7.24 10.49 -6.48
N ASP A 244 -8.28 10.83 -5.73
CA ASP A 244 -9.65 10.59 -6.13
C ASP A 244 -9.99 11.38 -7.38
N ARG A 245 -10.40 10.66 -8.42
CA ARG A 245 -10.88 11.29 -9.65
C ARG A 245 -12.31 11.78 -9.45
N VAL A 246 -12.53 13.08 -9.59
CA VAL A 246 -13.88 13.65 -9.66
C VAL A 246 -14.45 13.44 -11.07
N GLY A 247 -15.62 12.80 -11.18
CA GLY A 247 -16.35 12.63 -12.43
C GLY A 247 -16.77 11.19 -12.72
N SER A 248 -17.17 10.93 -13.97
CA SER A 248 -17.65 9.60 -14.38
C SER A 248 -16.54 8.54 -14.24
N PRO A 249 -16.85 7.33 -13.72
CA PRO A 249 -15.89 6.21 -13.62
C PRO A 249 -15.24 5.82 -14.95
N VAL A 250 -15.92 6.05 -16.08
CA VAL A 250 -15.42 5.71 -17.43
C VAL A 250 -14.55 6.81 -18.08
N GLY A 251 -14.18 7.86 -17.33
CA GLY A 251 -13.41 8.98 -17.84
C GLY A 251 -14.20 9.92 -18.76
N LEU A 252 -13.54 10.95 -19.30
CA LEU A 252 -14.18 12.00 -20.12
C LEU A 252 -14.44 11.58 -21.58
N GLY A 253 -14.11 10.34 -21.98
CA GLY A 253 -14.10 9.90 -23.38
C GLY A 253 -15.23 8.96 -23.80
N GLY A 254 -16.01 8.41 -22.85
CA GLY A 254 -17.08 7.47 -23.16
C GLY A 254 -18.45 8.12 -23.11
N ARG A 255 -18.98 8.59 -24.26
CA ARG A 255 -20.45 8.70 -24.40
C ARG A 255 -21.00 7.28 -24.45
N ARG A 256 -21.75 6.89 -23.43
CA ARG A 256 -22.74 5.81 -23.57
C ARG A 256 -23.83 6.25 -24.53
#